data_AF-A0A3M1PVH2-F1
#
_entry.id   AF-A0A3M1PVH2-F1
#
_cell.length_a   1.000
_cell.length_b   1.000
_cell.length_c   1.000
_cell.angle_alpha   90.00
_cell.angle_beta   90.00
_cell.angle_gamma   90.00
#
_symmetry.space_group_name_H-M   'P 1'
#
loop_
_entity.id
_entity.type
_entity.pdbx_description
1 polymer ?
#
loop_
_entity_poly.entity_id
_entity_poly.type
_entity_poly.pdbx_seq_one_letter_code
_entity_poly.pdbx_strand_id
1 'polypeptide(L)'
;LDTHVVRTLPETVLVVVGPDLRVRRVEVLAFKAPRDYLPSDRWLAQFDGVPLDDDTALKRRIRVLSGATLSSRAITRAVRRVLAVVELELAGQGADR
;
A
#
# COMPACT_ATOMS: atom_id res chain seq x y z
N LEU A 1 9.20 -3.77 1.48
CA LEU A 1 9.35 -2.36 1.04
C LEU A 1 9.03 -2.30 -0.44
N ASP A 2 8.34 -1.26 -0.91
CA ASP A 2 8.07 -1.03 -2.33
C ASP A 2 8.51 0.39 -2.70
N THR A 3 9.40 0.52 -3.70
CA THR A 3 9.83 1.82 -4.23
C THR A 3 9.33 1.96 -5.66
N HIS A 4 8.69 3.08 -5.96
CA HIS A 4 8.10 3.33 -7.27
C HIS A 4 8.08 4.83 -7.59
N VAL A 5 7.73 5.18 -8.83
CA VAL A 5 7.59 6.57 -9.27
C VAL A 5 6.15 7.04 -9.12
N VAL A 6 5.97 8.18 -8.45
CA VAL A 6 4.71 8.94 -8.44
C VAL A 6 4.88 10.15 -9.35
N ARG A 7 4.13 10.18 -10.45
CA ARG A 7 4.29 11.15 -11.55
C ARG A 7 5.67 11.05 -12.20
N THR A 8 6.65 11.71 -11.60
CA THR A 8 8.02 11.87 -12.11
C THR A 8 9.07 11.67 -11.03
N LEU A 9 8.67 11.49 -9.76
CA LEU A 9 9.59 11.44 -8.61
C LEU A 9 9.37 10.16 -7.80
N PRO A 10 10.44 9.61 -7.17
CA PRO A 10 10.33 8.36 -6.43
C PRO A 10 9.64 8.54 -5.07
N GLU A 11 8.98 7.48 -4.65
CA GLU A 11 8.40 7.23 -3.31
C GLU A 11 8.78 5.82 -2.84
N THR A 12 9.04 5.66 -1.55
CA THR A 12 9.24 4.36 -0.89
C THR A 12 8.20 4.18 0.21
N VAL A 13 7.48 3.06 0.14
CA VAL A 13 6.44 2.68 1.10
C VAL A 13 6.82 1.38 1.81
N LEU A 14 6.69 1.38 3.13
CA LEU A 14 6.68 0.17 3.96
C LEU A 14 5.24 -0.28 4.15
N VAL A 15 4.99 -1.56 3.88
CA VAL A 15 3.71 -2.23 4.17
C VAL A 15 4.03 -3.41 5.08
N VAL A 16 3.51 -3.36 6.30
CA VAL A 16 3.62 -4.45 7.27
C VAL A 16 2.41 -5.35 7.08
N VAL A 17 2.64 -6.63 6.80
CA VAL A 17 1.59 -7.63 6.57
C VAL A 17 1.63 -8.64 7.71
N GLY A 18 0.48 -8.92 8.32
CA GLY A 18 0.34 -9.94 9.35
C GLY A 18 0.26 -11.35 8.75
N PRO A 19 0.39 -12.40 9.59
CA PRO A 19 0.30 -13.79 9.13
C PRO A 19 -1.09 -14.17 8.59
N ASP A 20 -2.12 -13.36 8.89
CA ASP A 20 -3.48 -13.48 8.37
C ASP A 20 -3.69 -12.80 7.01
N LEU A 21 -2.61 -12.46 6.30
CA LEU A 21 -2.61 -11.75 5.00
C LEU A 21 -3.38 -10.43 5.02
N ARG A 22 -3.38 -9.77 6.18
CA ARG A 22 -3.94 -8.43 6.37
C ARG A 22 -2.86 -7.42 6.67
N VAL A 23 -3.01 -6.22 6.13
CA VAL A 23 -2.11 -5.11 6.46
C VAL A 23 -2.24 -4.75 7.94
N ARG A 24 -1.09 -4.53 8.59
CA ARG A 24 -0.98 -4.03 9.97
C ARG A 24 -0.58 -2.56 10.02
N ARG A 25 0.21 -2.12 9.04
CA ARG A 25 0.67 -0.73 8.95
C ARG A 25 1.14 -0.40 7.54
N VAL A 26 0.94 0.86 7.16
CA VAL A 26 1.58 1.46 5.99
C VAL A 26 2.32 2.72 6.43
N GLU A 27 3.56 2.87 5.99
CA GLU A 27 4.39 4.05 6.25
C GLU A 27 5.06 4.51 4.96
N VAL A 28 5.17 5.83 4.77
CA VAL A 28 5.96 6.41 3.68
C VAL A 28 7.35 6.72 4.25
N LEU A 29 8.36 5.98 3.79
CA LEU A 29 9.75 6.14 4.27
C LEU A 29 10.51 7.22 3.50
N ALA A 30 10.15 7.43 2.23
CA ALA A 30 10.73 8.47 1.39
C ALA A 30 9.68 8.98 0.41
N PHE A 31 9.58 10.31 0.25
CA PHE A 31 8.63 10.94 -0.65
C PHE A 31 9.25 12.19 -1.28
N LYS A 32 9.50 12.16 -2.59
CA LYS A 32 10.17 13.27 -3.28
C LYS A 32 9.22 14.25 -3.97
N ALA A 33 7.92 13.94 -4.06
CA ALA A 33 6.93 14.85 -4.61
C ALA A 33 6.59 16.00 -3.62
N PRO A 34 5.90 17.07 -4.07
CA PRO A 34 5.47 18.16 -3.18
C PRO A 34 4.73 17.66 -1.95
N ARG A 35 5.02 18.25 -0.78
CA ARG A 35 4.51 17.79 0.52
C ARG A 35 2.99 17.82 0.64
N ASP A 36 2.31 18.68 -0.14
CA ASP A 36 0.84 18.72 -0.19
C ASP A 36 0.21 17.41 -0.71
N TYR A 37 1.01 16.57 -1.36
CA TYR A 37 0.59 15.24 -1.83
C TYR A 37 1.06 14.09 -0.93
N LEU A 38 1.81 14.40 0.14
CA LEU A 38 2.24 13.40 1.13
C LEU A 38 1.01 13.02 1.96
N PRO A 39 0.64 11.73 2.01
CA PRO A 39 -0.46 11.30 2.85
C PRO A 39 -0.15 11.46 4.33
N SER A 40 -1.15 11.86 5.10
CA SER A 40 -1.07 11.85 6.56
C SER A 40 -1.23 10.44 7.12
N ASP A 41 -0.76 10.23 8.35
CA ASP A 41 -0.94 8.97 9.07
C ASP A 41 -2.42 8.55 9.16
N ARG A 42 -3.31 9.53 9.35
CA ARG A 42 -4.76 9.30 9.34
C ARG A 42 -5.26 8.75 8.01
N TRP A 43 -4.72 9.22 6.89
CA TRP A 43 -5.09 8.70 5.58
C TRP A 43 -4.51 7.29 5.36
N LEU A 44 -3.28 7.04 5.80
CA LEU A 44 -2.62 5.72 5.73
C LEU A 44 -3.30 4.67 6.63
N ALA A 45 -3.91 5.08 7.75
CA ALA A 45 -4.64 4.19 8.65
C ALA A 45 -5.83 3.47 7.99
N GLN A 46 -6.31 3.94 6.83
CA GLN A 46 -7.35 3.26 6.06
C GLN A 46 -6.94 1.85 5.57
N PHE A 47 -5.64 1.56 5.56
CA PHE A 47 -5.13 0.25 5.17
C PHE A 47 -5.10 -0.75 6.33
N ASP A 48 -5.31 -0.34 7.59
CA ASP A 48 -5.28 -1.30 8.71
C ASP A 48 -6.37 -2.39 8.56
N GLY A 49 -5.97 -3.64 8.73
CA GLY A 49 -6.82 -4.83 8.58
C GLY A 49 -7.23 -5.16 7.14
N VAL A 50 -6.75 -4.41 6.14
CA VAL A 50 -7.13 -4.60 4.74
C VAL A 50 -6.49 -5.86 4.14
N PRO A 51 -7.29 -6.80 3.58
CA PRO A 51 -6.78 -7.97 2.86
C PRO A 51 -6.48 -7.65 1.39
N LEU A 52 -6.01 -8.64 0.61
CA LEU A 52 -6.00 -8.52 -0.85
C LEU A 52 -7.34 -8.99 -1.43
N ASP A 53 -8.15 -8.05 -1.92
CA ASP A 53 -9.42 -8.32 -2.59
C ASP A 53 -9.75 -7.20 -3.60
N ASP A 54 -10.87 -7.31 -4.31
CA ASP A 54 -11.31 -6.29 -5.28
C ASP A 54 -11.68 -4.94 -4.65
N ASP A 55 -12.06 -4.96 -3.37
CA ASP A 55 -12.41 -3.74 -2.64
C ASP A 55 -11.19 -2.96 -2.13
N THR A 56 -10.00 -3.57 -2.15
CA THR A 56 -8.72 -2.91 -1.84
C THR A 56 -8.28 -2.01 -2.99
N ALA A 57 -9.11 -1.02 -3.26
CA ALA A 57 -9.01 -0.10 -4.37
C ALA A 57 -9.48 1.30 -3.95
N LEU A 58 -9.01 2.31 -4.69
CA LEU A 58 -9.47 3.67 -4.51
C LEU A 58 -10.96 3.80 -4.85
N LYS A 59 -11.67 4.67 -4.12
CA LYS A 59 -13.12 4.89 -4.25
C LYS A 59 -13.98 3.66 -3.96
N ARG A 60 -13.36 2.59 -3.45
CA ARG A 60 -14.00 1.43 -2.84
C ARG A 60 -13.73 1.53 -1.34
N ARG A 61 -12.92 0.62 -0.79
CA ARG A 61 -12.51 0.69 0.62
C ARG A 61 -11.64 1.91 0.92
N ILE A 62 -10.75 2.30 -0.01
CA ILE A 62 -9.77 3.37 0.24
C ILE A 62 -10.27 4.69 -0.33
N ARG A 63 -10.41 5.71 0.53
CA ARG A 63 -10.80 7.05 0.10
C ARG A 63 -9.62 7.76 -0.56
N VAL A 64 -9.92 8.60 -1.54
CA VAL A 64 -8.91 9.42 -2.22
C VAL A 64 -8.46 10.56 -1.28
N LEU A 65 -7.16 10.82 -1.21
CA LEU A 65 -6.64 12.05 -0.59
C LEU A 65 -6.92 13.23 -1.54
N SER A 66 -7.65 14.23 -1.03
CA SER A 66 -8.02 15.41 -1.83
C SER A 66 -6.79 16.07 -2.45
N GLY A 67 -6.85 16.42 -3.74
CA GLY A 67 -5.72 16.99 -4.47
C GLY A 67 -4.58 16.02 -4.80
N ALA A 68 -4.57 14.80 -4.26
CA ALA A 68 -3.46 13.85 -4.35
C ALA A 68 -3.89 12.47 -4.88
N THR A 69 -4.76 12.46 -5.91
CA THR A 69 -5.27 11.22 -6.53
C THR A 69 -4.14 10.30 -7.02
N LEU A 70 -3.04 10.86 -7.54
CA LEU A 70 -1.94 10.07 -8.07
C LEU A 70 -1.13 9.38 -6.96
N SER A 71 -0.80 10.09 -5.86
CA SER A 71 -0.17 9.49 -4.68
C SER A 71 -1.08 8.43 -4.05
N SER A 72 -2.37 8.76 -3.88
CA SER A 72 -3.37 7.82 -3.37
C SER A 72 -3.35 6.51 -4.16
N ARG A 73 -3.33 6.62 -5.50
CA ARG A 73 -3.37 5.47 -6.39
C ARG A 73 -2.08 4.67 -6.35
N ALA A 74 -0.95 5.37 -6.26
CA ALA A 74 0.36 4.74 -6.22
C ALA A 74 0.55 3.90 -4.95
N ILE A 75 0.20 4.47 -3.79
CA ILE A 75 0.24 3.76 -2.49
C ILE A 75 -0.74 2.60 -2.46
N THR A 76 -1.99 2.75 -2.91
CA THR A 76 -2.95 1.63 -2.96
C THR A 76 -2.42 0.48 -3.83
N ARG A 77 -1.76 0.79 -4.96
CA ARG A 77 -1.15 -0.23 -5.82
C ARG A 77 0.07 -0.89 -5.16
N ALA A 78 0.88 -0.13 -4.44
CA ALA A 78 2.01 -0.67 -3.67
C ALA A 78 1.51 -1.65 -2.59
N VAL A 79 0.47 -1.29 -1.84
CA VAL A 79 -0.16 -2.17 -0.85
C VAL A 79 -0.63 -3.48 -1.48
N ARG A 80 -1.39 -3.41 -2.59
CA ARG A 80 -1.85 -4.61 -3.30
C ARG A 80 -0.70 -5.49 -3.78
N ARG A 81 0.37 -4.89 -4.33
CA ARG A 81 1.56 -5.64 -4.78
C ARG A 81 2.22 -6.37 -3.63
N VAL A 82 2.45 -5.68 -2.51
CA VAL A 82 3.10 -6.30 -1.34
C VAL A 82 2.25 -7.44 -0.80
N LEU A 83 0.93 -7.26 -0.66
CA LEU A 83 0.03 -8.34 -0.23
C LEU A 83 0.11 -9.55 -1.17
N ALA A 84 0.07 -9.33 -2.49
CA ALA A 84 0.13 -10.41 -3.47
C ALA A 84 1.46 -11.18 -3.40
N VAL A 85 2.59 -10.47 -3.24
CA VAL A 85 3.90 -11.11 -3.09
C VAL A 85 3.97 -11.94 -1.81
N VAL A 86 3.47 -11.41 -0.69
CA VAL A 86 3.46 -12.14 0.59
C VAL A 86 2.54 -13.37 0.53
N GLU A 87 1.37 -13.25 -0.09
CA GLU A 87 0.45 -14.37 -0.28
C GLU A 87 1.06 -15.50 -1.13
N LEU A 88 1.72 -15.16 -2.24
CA LEU A 88 2.41 -16.14 -3.08
C LEU A 88 3.55 -16.85 -2.34
N GLU A 89 4.33 -16.11 -1.55
CA GLU A 89 5.42 -16.68 -0.74
C GLU A 89 4.88 -17.67 0.31
N LEU A 90 3.83 -17.29 1.03
CA LEU A 90 3.21 -18.18 2.03
C LEU A 90 2.53 -19.40 1.39
N ALA A 91 1.94 -19.25 0.21
CA ALA A 91 1.38 -20.37 -0.55
C ALA A 91 2.47 -21.35 -1.02
N GLY A 92 3.63 -20.84 -1.45
CA GLY A 92 4.79 -21.65 -1.83
C GLY A 92 5.37 -22.45 -0.66
N GLN A 93 5.49 -21.84 0.52
CA GLN A 93 6.00 -22.51 1.74
C GLN A 93 5.10 -23.66 2.24
N GLY A 94 3.81 -23.63 1.90
CA GLY A 94 2.87 -24.72 2.20
C GLY A 94 2.92 -25.88 1.19
N ALA A 95 3.44 -25.66 -0.01
CA ALA A 95 3.57 -26.69 -1.04
C ALA A 95 4.87 -27.51 -0.89
N ASP A 96 5.89 -26.95 -0.25
CA ASP A 96 7.20 -27.58 0.01
C ASP A 96 7.26 -28.37 1.35
N ARG A 97 6.13 -28.60 2.02
CA ARG A 97 5.99 -29.41 3.24
C ARG A 97 5.05 -30.60 3.03
#